data_AF-A0A852P548-F1
#
_entry.id   AF-A0A852P548-F1
#
_cell.length_a   1.000
_cell.length_b   1.000
_cell.length_c   1.000
_cell.angle_alpha   90.00
_cell.angle_beta   90.00
_cell.angle_gamma   90.00
#
_symmetry.space_group_name_H-M   'P 1'
#
loop_
_entity.id
_entity.type
_entity.pdbx_description
1 polymer ?
#
loop_
_entity_poly.entity_id
_entity_poly.type
_entity_poly.pdbx_seq_one_letter_code
_entity_poly.pdbx_strand_id
1 'polypeptide(L)'
;CERCQCHGEDKHPAILYTLLSQNLQPGRARQRCHCHQRRTVRLRTPHVTCRAASDVLVKTINFMKNLPAFHLLPREDQLLLLDSCWVPLFLLGLVQEMVTFEVMEAPAPSMLKKILLSGQSKGQEPEGTQPTLVAVQRLQCCLNTFWRLDLSPKEYTYLRGAILFNPDIPGLRASPYIKSLQWEAQRALQELLQPLHPEARGRFSRILRVASSLKSIPAALITDLFFRPVIGDADMSELLVEMLFEVTGWPQAP
;
A
#
# COMPACT_ATOMS: atom_id res chain seq x y z
N CYS A 1 17.11 13.69 -12.47
CA CYS A 1 18.37 12.91 -12.50
C CYS A 1 19.51 13.92 -12.47
N GLU A 2 19.99 14.33 -11.29
CA GLU A 2 21.15 15.26 -11.20
C GLU A 2 22.15 14.97 -10.07
N ARG A 3 21.94 14.02 -9.15
CA ARG A 3 22.99 13.67 -8.15
C ARG A 3 23.00 12.18 -7.78
N CYS A 4 23.60 11.36 -8.62
CA CYS A 4 24.06 10.01 -8.28
C CYS A 4 25.58 10.01 -8.43
N GLN A 5 26.29 10.17 -7.31
CA GLN A 5 27.75 10.01 -7.20
C GLN A 5 28.08 8.52 -7.08
N CYS A 6 27.71 7.76 -8.09
CA CYS A 6 27.83 6.30 -8.08
C CYS A 6 29.14 5.85 -8.78
N HIS A 7 30.08 6.76 -8.99
CA HIS A 7 31.42 6.47 -9.51
C HIS A 7 32.49 7.28 -8.76
N GLY A 8 33.35 6.55 -8.05
CA GLY A 8 34.54 7.02 -7.32
C GLY A 8 34.73 6.09 -6.14
N GLU A 9 35.79 5.30 -5.99
CA GLU A 9 37.07 5.18 -6.67
C GLU A 9 37.49 3.70 -6.61
N ASP A 10 37.89 3.09 -7.73
CA ASP A 10 38.80 1.94 -7.71
C ASP A 10 39.91 2.26 -8.72
N LYS A 11 40.96 2.90 -8.21
CA LYS A 11 42.16 3.28 -8.95
C LYS A 11 43.07 2.07 -9.08
N HIS A 12 43.02 1.35 -10.20
CA HIS A 12 44.17 0.63 -10.74
C HIS A 12 44.33 0.99 -12.22
N PRO A 13 45.35 1.77 -12.62
CA PRO A 13 45.53 2.15 -14.02
C PRO A 13 46.20 1.00 -14.77
N ALA A 14 45.42 0.24 -15.54
CA ALA A 14 45.97 -0.59 -16.60
C ALA A 14 46.40 0.32 -17.76
N ILE A 15 47.70 0.66 -17.78
CA ILE A 15 48.38 1.52 -18.76
C ILE A 15 48.09 1.10 -20.23
N LEU A 16 47.70 -0.15 -20.46
CA LEU A 16 47.32 -0.67 -21.78
C LEU A 16 46.01 -0.11 -22.36
N TYR A 17 45.02 0.25 -21.54
CA TYR A 17 43.70 0.66 -22.05
C TYR A 17 43.73 2.06 -22.67
N THR A 18 44.57 2.94 -22.13
CA THR A 18 44.73 4.33 -22.60
C THR A 18 45.44 4.41 -23.95
N LEU A 19 46.32 3.45 -24.26
CA LEU A 19 47.05 3.40 -25.54
C LEU A 19 46.20 2.84 -26.69
N LEU A 20 45.20 2.00 -26.41
CA LEU A 20 44.37 1.36 -27.44
C LEU A 20 43.05 2.08 -27.75
N SER A 21 42.68 3.11 -26.98
CA SER A 21 41.35 3.72 -27.08
C SER A 21 41.28 5.04 -27.88
N GLN A 22 42.34 5.44 -28.59
CA GLN A 22 42.34 6.72 -29.33
C GLN A 22 41.39 6.80 -30.55
N ASN A 23 40.55 5.78 -30.83
CA ASN A 23 39.73 5.79 -32.05
C ASN A 23 38.24 5.40 -31.92
N LEU A 24 37.63 5.40 -30.74
CA LEU A 24 36.18 5.21 -30.65
C LEU A 24 35.51 6.32 -29.84
N GLN A 25 34.83 7.21 -30.55
CA GLN A 25 33.84 8.16 -30.03
C GLN A 25 32.81 7.42 -29.14
N PRO A 26 32.64 7.76 -27.85
CA PRO A 26 31.57 7.19 -27.05
C PRO A 26 30.31 8.06 -27.18
N GLY A 27 29.37 7.60 -28.00
CA GLY A 27 27.97 8.00 -27.88
C GLY A 27 27.49 7.74 -26.45
N ARG A 28 26.97 8.77 -25.79
CA ARG A 28 26.49 8.71 -24.39
C ARG A 28 25.27 7.79 -24.28
N ALA A 29 25.48 6.51 -24.02
CA ALA A 29 24.46 5.64 -23.45
C ALA A 29 24.25 6.05 -21.99
N ARG A 30 23.19 6.81 -21.71
CA ARG A 30 22.71 7.12 -20.34
C ARG A 30 22.21 5.82 -19.69
N GLN A 31 23.12 5.03 -19.12
CA GLN A 31 22.73 3.93 -18.24
C GLN A 31 22.11 4.52 -16.97
N ARG A 32 20.80 4.30 -16.78
CA ARG A 32 20.07 4.70 -15.56
C ARG A 32 20.59 3.86 -14.39
N CYS A 33 21.28 4.47 -13.45
CA CYS A 33 21.71 3.79 -12.23
C CYS A 33 20.48 3.33 -11.42
N HIS A 34 20.47 2.07 -10.98
CA HIS A 34 19.41 1.48 -10.14
C HIS A 34 19.40 2.01 -8.69
N CYS A 35 20.32 2.91 -8.31
CA CYS A 35 20.41 3.44 -6.94
C CYS A 35 19.12 4.13 -6.46
N HIS A 36 18.38 4.79 -7.37
CA HIS A 36 17.10 5.44 -7.03
C HIS A 36 16.01 4.44 -6.65
N GLN A 37 16.04 3.22 -7.19
CA GLN A 37 15.07 2.17 -6.86
C GLN A 37 15.35 1.54 -5.49
N ARG A 38 16.58 1.69 -4.96
CA ARG A 38 17.01 1.13 -3.67
C ARG A 38 17.02 2.15 -2.54
N ARG A 39 16.60 3.40 -2.77
CA ARG A 39 16.51 4.41 -1.71
C ARG A 39 15.33 4.09 -0.81
N THR A 40 15.60 3.84 0.45
CA THR A 40 14.59 3.60 1.47
C THR A 40 14.19 4.89 2.13
N VAL A 41 12.94 4.97 2.57
CA VAL A 41 12.34 6.14 3.20
C VAL A 41 11.58 5.75 4.44
N ARG A 42 11.35 6.74 5.29
CA ARG A 42 10.50 6.63 6.49
C ARG A 42 9.60 7.85 6.61
N LEU A 43 8.51 7.72 7.35
CA LEU A 43 7.64 8.85 7.68
C LEU A 43 8.43 9.97 8.37
N ARG A 44 8.17 11.21 7.99
CA ARG A 44 8.76 12.40 8.62
C ARG A 44 8.23 12.61 10.03
N THR A 45 6.93 12.38 10.22
CA THR A 45 6.22 12.56 11.50
C THR A 45 5.49 11.27 11.89
N PRO A 46 6.23 10.19 12.23
CA PRO A 46 5.66 8.87 12.42
C PRO A 46 4.56 8.86 13.49
N HIS A 47 4.75 9.53 14.64
CA HIS A 47 3.74 9.55 15.71
C HIS A 47 2.39 10.12 15.28
N VAL A 48 2.37 11.20 14.48
CA VAL A 48 1.13 11.84 14.02
C VAL A 48 0.49 11.00 12.92
N THR A 49 1.27 10.61 11.92
CA THR A 49 0.77 9.89 10.75
C THR A 49 0.31 8.47 11.11
N CYS A 50 1.08 7.74 11.93
CA CYS A 50 0.71 6.39 12.36
C CYS A 50 -0.53 6.40 13.26
N ARG A 51 -0.72 7.42 14.11
CA ARG A 51 -1.95 7.57 14.89
C ARG A 51 -3.17 7.75 13.98
N ALA A 52 -3.12 8.69 13.04
CA ALA A 52 -4.19 8.90 12.09
C ALA A 52 -4.47 7.64 11.24
N ALA A 53 -3.42 6.94 10.80
CA ALA A 53 -3.56 5.66 10.11
C ALA A 53 -4.20 4.58 11.00
N SER A 54 -3.84 4.50 12.27
CA SER A 54 -4.43 3.54 13.21
C SER A 54 -5.93 3.81 13.42
N ASP A 55 -6.32 5.08 13.56
CA ASP A 55 -7.73 5.48 13.66
C ASP A 55 -8.51 5.07 12.40
N VAL A 56 -7.92 5.26 11.23
CA VAL A 56 -8.50 4.82 9.95
C VAL A 56 -8.62 3.30 9.88
N LEU A 57 -7.62 2.55 10.35
CA LEU A 57 -7.68 1.10 10.36
C LEU A 57 -8.80 0.59 11.26
N VAL A 58 -8.92 1.14 12.47
CA VAL A 58 -10.02 0.81 13.40
C VAL A 58 -11.37 1.10 12.76
N LYS A 59 -11.54 2.25 12.09
CA LYS A 59 -12.76 2.58 11.35
C LYS A 59 -13.04 1.57 10.22
N THR A 60 -12.01 1.13 9.49
CA THR A 60 -12.11 0.12 8.43
C THR A 60 -12.56 -1.23 8.97
N ILE A 61 -11.98 -1.71 10.07
CA ILE A 61 -12.38 -2.98 10.69
C ILE A 61 -13.79 -2.87 11.28
N ASN A 62 -14.10 -1.76 11.96
CA ASN A 62 -15.45 -1.52 12.48
C ASN A 62 -16.50 -1.47 11.37
N PHE A 63 -16.17 -0.94 10.18
CA PHE A 63 -17.06 -1.01 9.03
C PHE A 63 -17.40 -2.47 8.69
N MET A 64 -16.42 -3.37 8.60
CA MET A 64 -16.67 -4.79 8.31
C MET A 64 -17.49 -5.46 9.43
N LYS A 65 -17.07 -5.25 10.69
CA LYS A 65 -17.73 -5.82 11.89
C LYS A 65 -19.16 -5.34 12.08
N ASN A 66 -19.55 -4.20 11.52
CA ASN A 66 -20.88 -3.65 11.72
C ASN A 66 -21.84 -3.96 10.57
N LEU A 67 -21.42 -4.77 9.59
CA LEU A 67 -22.28 -5.20 8.48
C LEU A 67 -23.00 -6.52 8.79
N PRO A 68 -24.34 -6.53 8.92
CA PRO A 68 -25.08 -7.77 9.15
C PRO A 68 -24.82 -8.85 8.09
N ALA A 69 -24.71 -8.44 6.82
CA ALA A 69 -24.43 -9.34 5.72
C ALA A 69 -23.04 -10.01 5.82
N PHE A 70 -22.07 -9.34 6.44
CA PHE A 70 -20.73 -9.91 6.64
C PHE A 70 -20.75 -11.03 7.70
N HIS A 71 -21.55 -10.87 8.76
CA HIS A 71 -21.71 -11.88 9.82
C HIS A 71 -22.39 -13.16 9.36
N LEU A 72 -23.16 -13.11 8.27
CA LEU A 72 -23.80 -14.29 7.69
C LEU A 72 -22.81 -15.19 6.92
N LEU A 73 -21.58 -14.71 6.68
CA LEU A 73 -20.55 -15.48 5.98
C LEU A 73 -19.86 -16.48 6.92
N PRO A 74 -19.42 -17.65 6.40
CA PRO A 74 -18.51 -18.53 7.13
C PRO A 74 -17.28 -17.78 7.63
N ARG A 75 -16.76 -18.15 8.80
CA ARG A 75 -15.60 -17.48 9.40
C ARG A 75 -14.39 -17.48 8.47
N GLU A 76 -14.16 -18.59 7.76
CA GLU A 76 -13.07 -18.71 6.80
C GLU A 76 -13.23 -17.75 5.61
N ASP A 77 -14.46 -17.54 5.14
CA ASP A 77 -14.74 -16.56 4.08
C ASP A 77 -14.53 -15.12 4.60
N GLN A 78 -14.90 -14.83 5.85
CA GLN A 78 -14.63 -13.52 6.46
C GLN A 78 -13.12 -13.23 6.54
N LEU A 79 -12.32 -14.24 6.89
CA LEU A 79 -10.85 -14.14 6.93
C LEU A 79 -10.25 -13.91 5.53
N LEU A 80 -10.71 -14.67 4.53
CA LEU A 80 -10.28 -14.50 3.13
C LEU A 80 -10.63 -13.10 2.59
N LEU A 81 -11.83 -12.62 2.89
CA LEU A 81 -12.24 -11.27 2.50
C LEU A 81 -11.37 -10.22 3.21
N LEU A 82 -11.20 -10.32 4.54
CA LEU A 82 -10.34 -9.43 5.32
C LEU A 82 -8.94 -9.30 4.72
N ASP A 83 -8.25 -10.43 4.51
CA ASP A 83 -6.92 -10.47 3.93
C ASP A 83 -6.86 -9.80 2.54
N SER A 84 -7.87 -10.07 1.70
CA SER A 84 -7.93 -9.53 0.34
C SER A 84 -8.21 -8.03 0.24
N CYS A 85 -8.90 -7.44 1.22
CA CYS A 85 -9.53 -6.13 1.06
C CYS A 85 -9.14 -5.09 2.12
N TRP A 86 -8.45 -5.47 3.21
CA TRP A 86 -8.08 -4.53 4.26
C TRP A 86 -7.22 -3.38 3.72
N VAL A 87 -6.26 -3.64 2.81
CA VAL A 87 -5.42 -2.59 2.20
C VAL A 87 -6.25 -1.63 1.35
N PRO A 88 -7.01 -2.08 0.32
CA PRO A 88 -7.87 -1.18 -0.45
C PRO A 88 -8.83 -0.35 0.41
N LEU A 89 -9.45 -0.95 1.43
CA LEU A 89 -10.40 -0.25 2.30
C LEU A 89 -9.70 0.73 3.25
N PHE A 90 -8.55 0.35 3.80
CA PHE A 90 -7.68 1.24 4.58
C PHE A 90 -7.25 2.47 3.76
N LEU A 91 -6.76 2.26 2.54
CA LEU A 91 -6.37 3.35 1.65
C LEU A 91 -7.55 4.25 1.29
N LEU A 92 -8.72 3.67 1.03
CA LEU A 92 -9.93 4.44 0.79
C LEU A 92 -10.33 5.28 2.03
N GLY A 93 -10.11 4.74 3.24
CA GLY A 93 -10.26 5.46 4.49
C GLY A 93 -9.28 6.63 4.63
N LEU A 94 -8.00 6.46 4.28
CA LEU A 94 -7.02 7.56 4.27
C LEU A 94 -7.45 8.69 3.33
N VAL A 95 -7.99 8.32 2.15
CA VAL A 95 -8.51 9.30 1.19
C VAL A 95 -9.70 10.05 1.80
N GLN A 96 -10.68 9.33 2.34
CA GLN A 96 -11.89 9.92 2.91
C GLN A 96 -11.61 10.85 4.09
N GLU A 97 -10.63 10.52 4.93
CA GLU A 97 -10.23 11.29 6.11
C GLU A 97 -9.14 12.34 5.80
N MET A 98 -8.78 12.49 4.51
CA MET A 98 -7.77 13.46 4.03
C MET A 98 -6.41 13.34 4.74
N VAL A 99 -6.02 12.11 5.08
CA VAL A 99 -4.74 11.85 5.75
C VAL A 99 -3.60 12.04 4.75
N THR A 100 -2.77 13.04 5.01
CA THR A 100 -1.55 13.32 4.24
C THR A 100 -0.31 12.94 5.04
N PHE A 101 0.78 12.63 4.35
CA PHE A 101 2.03 12.28 4.98
C PHE A 101 3.23 12.63 4.11
N GLU A 102 4.31 13.01 4.78
CA GLU A 102 5.61 13.23 4.17
C GLU A 102 6.59 12.12 4.54
N VAL A 103 7.53 11.87 3.64
CA VAL A 103 8.63 10.94 3.88
C VAL A 103 9.97 11.64 3.76
N MET A 104 10.95 11.11 4.49
CA MET A 104 12.35 11.51 4.41
C MET A 104 13.20 10.28 4.09
N GLU A 105 14.38 10.50 3.49
CA GLU A 105 15.34 9.41 3.27
C GLU A 105 15.70 8.76 4.62
N ALA A 106 15.65 7.43 4.64
CA ALA A 106 16.07 6.68 5.82
C ALA A 106 17.61 6.68 5.88
N PRO A 107 18.22 6.86 7.06
CA PRO A 107 19.66 6.75 7.19
C PRO A 107 20.11 5.36 6.74
N ALA A 108 21.17 5.29 5.92
CA ALA A 108 21.71 4.03 5.47
C ALA A 108 22.07 3.17 6.70
N PRO A 109 21.63 1.90 6.78
CA PRO A 109 22.04 1.02 7.88
C PRO A 109 23.57 0.94 7.89
N SER A 110 24.17 1.18 9.07
CA SER A 110 25.63 1.17 9.19
C SER A 110 26.17 -0.19 8.73
N MET A 111 27.29 -0.16 7.99
CA MET A 111 27.96 -1.38 7.54
C MET A 111 28.24 -2.32 8.73
N LEU A 112 28.58 -1.75 9.89
CA LEU A 112 28.75 -2.48 11.15
C LEU A 112 27.46 -3.18 11.61
N LYS A 113 26.30 -2.50 11.56
CA LYS A 113 25.01 -3.11 11.91
C LYS A 113 24.66 -4.23 10.94
N LYS A 114 24.97 -4.10 9.64
CA LYS A 114 24.81 -5.20 8.68
C LYS A 114 25.70 -6.38 9.03
N ILE A 115 26.99 -6.17 9.26
CA ILE A 115 27.96 -7.23 9.57
C ILE A 115 27.60 -7.97 10.87
N LEU A 116 27.21 -7.23 11.91
CA LEU A 116 26.86 -7.78 13.23
C LEU A 116 25.54 -8.58 13.20
N LEU A 117 24.56 -8.14 12.40
CA LEU A 117 23.28 -8.83 12.25
C LEU A 117 23.35 -9.96 11.20
N SER A 118 24.18 -9.85 10.16
CA SER A 118 24.38 -10.90 9.16
C SER A 118 25.12 -12.13 9.70
N GLY A 119 25.80 -12.00 10.84
CA GLY A 119 26.49 -13.11 11.51
C GLY A 119 25.57 -14.12 12.19
N GLN A 120 24.29 -13.78 12.44
CA GLN A 120 23.34 -14.67 13.14
C GLN A 120 22.31 -15.35 12.23
N SER A 121 22.19 -14.94 10.96
CA SER A 121 21.18 -15.48 10.05
C SER A 121 21.81 -15.91 8.73
N LYS A 122 22.30 -17.15 8.66
CA LYS A 122 22.52 -17.81 7.36
C LYS A 122 21.15 -18.01 6.70
N GLY A 123 20.75 -17.09 5.83
CA GLY A 123 19.70 -17.33 4.82
C GLY A 123 18.40 -16.54 4.93
N GLN A 124 18.27 -15.56 5.83
CA GLN A 124 17.10 -14.68 5.86
C GLN A 124 17.59 -13.24 5.70
N GLU A 125 17.45 -12.70 4.47
CA GLU A 125 17.36 -11.26 4.28
C GLU A 125 16.34 -10.72 5.30
N PRO A 126 16.59 -9.59 5.99
CA PRO A 126 15.63 -9.07 6.95
C PRO A 126 14.30 -8.86 6.24
N GLU A 127 13.30 -9.64 6.63
CA GLU A 127 11.97 -9.76 6.03
C GLU A 127 11.09 -8.53 6.30
N GLY A 128 11.71 -7.37 6.47
CA GLY A 128 11.13 -6.03 6.53
C GLY A 128 11.91 -5.13 5.61
N THR A 129 11.66 -5.24 4.30
CA THR A 129 12.32 -4.38 3.32
C THR A 129 11.77 -2.97 3.49
N GLN A 130 12.56 -2.08 4.11
CA GLN A 130 12.14 -0.70 4.35
C GLN A 130 11.46 -0.09 3.10
N PRO A 131 10.38 0.68 3.28
CA PRO A 131 9.64 1.27 2.17
C PRO A 131 10.57 1.99 1.20
N THR A 132 10.53 1.64 -0.08
CA THR A 132 11.32 2.33 -1.10
C THR A 132 10.65 3.63 -1.52
N LEU A 133 11.43 4.64 -1.88
CA LEU A 133 10.90 5.92 -2.34
C LEU A 133 9.95 5.75 -3.54
N VAL A 134 10.28 4.85 -4.47
CA VAL A 134 9.45 4.57 -5.65
C VAL A 134 8.10 3.96 -5.26
N ALA A 135 8.08 3.03 -4.30
CA ALA A 135 6.85 2.42 -3.83
C ALA A 135 5.95 3.45 -3.12
N VAL A 136 6.54 4.30 -2.28
CA VAL A 136 5.80 5.38 -1.60
C VAL A 136 5.27 6.43 -2.58
N GLN A 137 6.04 6.81 -3.60
CA GLN A 137 5.56 7.74 -4.64
C GLN A 137 4.39 7.16 -5.43
N ARG A 138 4.39 5.85 -5.71
CA ARG A 138 3.25 5.17 -6.35
C ARG A 138 2.02 5.21 -5.46
N LEU A 139 2.17 4.95 -4.16
CA LEU A 139 1.10 5.07 -3.17
C LEU A 139 0.53 6.49 -3.14
N GLN A 140 1.38 7.52 -3.01
CA GLN A 140 0.95 8.93 -3.00
C GLN A 140 0.23 9.31 -4.30
N CYS A 141 0.71 8.84 -5.46
CA CYS A 141 0.04 9.06 -6.75
C CYS A 141 -1.35 8.40 -6.80
N CYS A 142 -1.49 7.20 -6.25
CA CYS A 142 -2.76 6.49 -6.15
C CYS A 142 -3.76 7.26 -5.27
N LEU A 143 -3.35 7.67 -4.06
CA LEU A 143 -4.16 8.49 -3.15
C LEU A 143 -4.61 9.81 -3.79
N ASN A 144 -3.68 10.52 -4.44
CA ASN A 144 -3.97 11.76 -5.17
C ASN A 144 -4.97 11.57 -6.31
N THR A 145 -4.91 10.43 -7.00
CA THR A 145 -5.86 10.11 -8.07
C THR A 145 -7.26 9.87 -7.50
N PHE A 146 -7.33 9.26 -6.32
CA PHE A 146 -8.57 9.06 -5.58
C PHE A 146 -9.19 10.36 -5.06
N TRP A 147 -8.39 11.26 -4.46
CA TRP A 147 -8.90 12.57 -4.01
C TRP A 147 -9.55 13.37 -5.14
N ARG A 148 -8.97 13.32 -6.35
CA ARG A 148 -9.53 13.97 -7.54
C ARG A 148 -10.85 13.38 -8.04
N LEU A 149 -11.26 12.21 -7.54
CA LEU A 149 -12.60 11.69 -7.86
C LEU A 149 -13.71 12.48 -7.17
N ASP A 150 -13.38 13.14 -6.05
CA ASP A 150 -14.32 13.93 -5.25
C ASP A 150 -15.59 13.11 -4.94
N LEU A 151 -15.38 12.05 -4.14
CA LEU A 151 -16.46 11.14 -3.76
C LEU A 151 -17.22 11.71 -2.56
N SER A 152 -18.53 11.71 -2.66
CA SER A 152 -19.45 11.97 -1.56
C SER A 152 -19.43 10.83 -0.53
N PRO A 153 -19.87 11.08 0.72
CA PRO A 153 -19.96 10.04 1.75
C PRO A 153 -20.78 8.81 1.33
N LYS A 154 -21.85 8.99 0.54
CA LYS A 154 -22.68 7.89 0.04
C LYS A 154 -21.94 7.05 -1.02
N GLU A 155 -21.21 7.68 -1.93
CA GLU A 155 -20.37 6.98 -2.91
C GLU A 155 -19.29 6.14 -2.22
N TYR A 156 -18.66 6.67 -1.16
CA TYR A 156 -17.70 5.89 -0.35
C TYR A 156 -18.34 4.64 0.25
N THR A 157 -19.54 4.75 0.84
CA THR A 157 -20.22 3.62 1.47
C THR A 157 -20.46 2.47 0.48
N TYR A 158 -21.01 2.76 -0.70
CA TYR A 158 -21.26 1.73 -1.71
C TYR A 158 -19.98 1.20 -2.33
N LEU A 159 -18.97 2.05 -2.53
CA LEU A 159 -17.67 1.61 -3.03
C LEU A 159 -16.97 0.67 -2.04
N ARG A 160 -17.05 0.93 -0.73
CA ARG A 160 -16.54 0.02 0.30
C ARG A 160 -17.21 -1.34 0.22
N GLY A 161 -18.54 -1.40 0.08
CA GLY A 161 -19.26 -2.65 -0.13
C GLY A 161 -18.81 -3.40 -1.39
N ALA A 162 -18.66 -2.70 -2.52
CA ALA A 162 -18.20 -3.29 -3.77
C ALA A 162 -16.76 -3.83 -3.71
N ILE A 163 -15.89 -3.21 -2.90
CA ILE A 163 -14.51 -3.67 -2.65
C ILE A 163 -14.49 -4.85 -1.69
N LEU A 164 -15.25 -4.77 -0.59
CA LEU A 164 -15.30 -5.79 0.47
C LEU A 164 -15.81 -7.13 -0.07
N PHE A 165 -16.96 -7.13 -0.74
CA PHE A 165 -17.60 -8.35 -1.20
C PHE A 165 -17.02 -8.80 -2.53
N ASN A 166 -15.77 -9.27 -2.56
CA ASN A 166 -15.13 -9.77 -3.77
C ASN A 166 -15.37 -11.29 -3.94
N PRO A 167 -16.19 -11.75 -4.91
CA PRO A 167 -16.49 -13.17 -5.08
C PRO A 167 -15.38 -13.96 -5.77
N ASP A 168 -14.38 -13.28 -6.34
CA ASP A 168 -13.32 -13.89 -7.15
C ASP A 168 -12.14 -14.41 -6.32
N ILE A 169 -12.25 -14.41 -4.99
CA ILE A 169 -11.20 -14.91 -4.10
C ILE A 169 -11.24 -16.45 -4.09
N PRO A 170 -10.12 -17.13 -4.41
CA PRO A 170 -10.06 -18.59 -4.35
C PRO A 170 -10.33 -19.12 -2.95
N GLY A 171 -11.11 -20.20 -2.86
CA GLY A 171 -11.39 -20.89 -1.59
C GLY A 171 -12.64 -20.42 -0.85
N LEU A 172 -13.33 -19.37 -1.34
CA LEU A 172 -14.61 -18.94 -0.78
C LEU A 172 -15.68 -20.02 -0.87
N ARG A 173 -16.41 -20.23 0.23
CA ARG A 173 -17.53 -21.19 0.32
C ARG A 173 -18.86 -20.57 -0.10
N ALA A 174 -19.06 -19.27 0.17
CA ALA A 174 -20.29 -18.53 -0.08
C ALA A 174 -20.18 -17.56 -1.27
N SER A 175 -19.38 -17.88 -2.30
CA SER A 175 -19.19 -17.01 -3.48
C SER A 175 -20.49 -16.51 -4.15
N PRO A 176 -21.57 -17.32 -4.29
CA PRO A 176 -22.82 -16.82 -4.88
C PRO A 176 -23.47 -15.70 -4.05
N TYR A 177 -23.44 -15.83 -2.71
CA TYR A 177 -23.97 -14.82 -1.82
C TYR A 177 -23.11 -13.56 -1.83
N ILE A 178 -21.79 -13.70 -1.74
CA ILE A 178 -20.84 -12.58 -1.84
C ILE A 178 -21.03 -11.82 -3.16
N LYS A 179 -21.19 -12.54 -4.29
CA LYS A 179 -21.46 -11.95 -5.60
C LYS A 179 -22.74 -11.12 -5.60
N SER A 180 -23.80 -11.60 -4.93
CA SER A 180 -25.07 -10.87 -4.83
C SER A 180 -24.90 -9.55 -4.07
N LEU A 181 -24.14 -9.54 -2.98
CA LEU A 181 -23.83 -8.35 -2.19
C LEU A 181 -22.96 -7.36 -2.97
N GLN A 182 -21.97 -7.86 -3.70
CA GLN A 182 -21.14 -7.04 -4.58
C GLN A 182 -21.99 -6.34 -5.65
N TRP A 183 -22.88 -7.10 -6.28
CA TRP A 183 -23.74 -6.59 -7.33
C TRP A 183 -24.71 -5.53 -6.79
N GLU A 184 -25.29 -5.74 -5.61
CA GLU A 184 -26.15 -4.75 -4.95
C GLU A 184 -25.39 -3.45 -4.64
N ALA A 185 -24.18 -3.54 -4.08
CA ALA A 185 -23.35 -2.38 -3.79
C ALA A 185 -22.96 -1.61 -5.07
N GLN A 186 -22.57 -2.33 -6.13
CA GLN A 186 -22.25 -1.73 -7.43
C GLN A 186 -23.46 -1.09 -8.09
N ARG A 187 -24.62 -1.74 -8.04
CA ARG A 187 -25.89 -1.21 -8.58
C ARG A 187 -26.28 0.07 -7.85
N ALA A 188 -26.27 0.06 -6.52
CA ALA A 188 -26.58 1.25 -5.72
C ALA A 188 -25.60 2.41 -5.99
N LEU A 189 -24.31 2.11 -6.15
CA LEU A 189 -23.32 3.11 -6.57
C LEU A 189 -23.63 3.66 -7.98
N GLN A 190 -24.00 2.79 -8.93
CA GLN A 190 -24.33 3.19 -10.29
C GLN A 190 -25.60 4.05 -10.35
N GLU A 191 -26.64 3.70 -9.58
CA GLU A 191 -27.88 4.48 -9.44
C GLU A 191 -27.60 5.86 -8.83
N LEU A 192 -26.77 5.93 -7.79
CA LEU A 192 -26.36 7.19 -7.16
C LEU A 192 -25.60 8.10 -8.14
N LEU A 193 -24.83 7.48 -9.04
CA LEU A 193 -24.03 8.15 -10.06
C LEU A 193 -24.81 8.43 -11.36
N GLN A 194 -26.09 8.06 -11.42
CA GLN A 194 -26.89 8.21 -12.62
C GLN A 194 -26.94 9.69 -13.03
N PRO A 195 -26.43 10.05 -14.21
CA PRO A 195 -26.27 11.45 -14.56
C PRO A 195 -27.61 12.17 -14.75
N LEU A 196 -27.70 13.41 -14.27
CA LEU A 196 -28.61 14.41 -14.85
C LEU A 196 -28.01 15.05 -16.13
N HIS A 197 -26.69 14.90 -16.36
CA HIS A 197 -25.96 15.56 -17.46
C HIS A 197 -25.01 14.61 -18.23
N PRO A 198 -24.84 14.76 -19.56
CA PRO A 198 -23.98 13.91 -20.38
C PRO A 198 -22.51 13.83 -19.95
N GLU A 199 -21.98 14.88 -19.33
CA GLU A 199 -20.58 15.00 -18.88
C GLU A 199 -20.21 14.02 -17.75
N ALA A 200 -21.21 13.51 -17.00
CA ALA A 200 -21.00 12.52 -15.93
C ALA A 200 -21.08 11.06 -16.43
N ARG A 201 -21.25 10.84 -17.75
CA ARG A 201 -21.19 9.51 -18.34
C ARG A 201 -19.81 8.88 -18.11
N GLY A 202 -19.80 7.66 -17.60
CA GLY A 202 -18.56 6.93 -17.30
C GLY A 202 -17.92 7.29 -15.95
N ARG A 203 -18.56 8.10 -15.09
CA ARG A 203 -18.06 8.32 -13.71
C ARG A 203 -17.95 7.01 -12.93
N PHE A 204 -18.96 6.13 -13.04
CA PHE A 204 -18.94 4.80 -12.41
C PHE A 204 -17.74 3.96 -12.85
N SER A 205 -17.52 3.81 -14.16
CA SER A 205 -16.38 3.03 -14.68
C SER A 205 -15.04 3.66 -14.30
N ARG A 206 -14.95 5.00 -14.25
CA ARG A 206 -13.77 5.72 -13.77
C ARG A 206 -13.48 5.40 -12.29
N ILE A 207 -14.51 5.41 -11.44
CA ILE A 207 -14.38 5.10 -10.01
C ILE A 207 -13.92 3.65 -9.83
N LEU A 208 -14.55 2.68 -10.47
CA LEU A 208 -14.17 1.26 -10.35
C LEU A 208 -12.74 0.99 -10.85
N ARG A 209 -12.32 1.63 -11.95
CA ARG A 209 -10.95 1.52 -12.46
C ARG A 209 -9.92 2.14 -11.52
N VAL A 210 -10.25 3.27 -10.91
CA VAL A 210 -9.35 3.89 -9.93
C VAL A 210 -9.31 3.01 -8.67
N ALA A 211 -10.43 2.45 -8.23
CA ALA A 211 -10.49 1.48 -7.12
C ALA A 211 -9.69 0.20 -7.36
N SER A 212 -9.69 -0.34 -8.57
CA SER A 212 -8.85 -1.51 -8.88
C SER A 212 -7.35 -1.19 -8.74
N SER A 213 -6.93 0.07 -8.94
CA SER A 213 -5.53 0.46 -8.73
C SER A 213 -5.08 0.37 -7.27
N LEU A 214 -5.99 0.47 -6.29
CA LEU A 214 -5.64 0.30 -4.86
C LEU A 214 -5.13 -1.12 -4.57
N LYS A 215 -5.65 -2.12 -5.30
CA LYS A 215 -5.22 -3.53 -5.16
C LYS A 215 -3.78 -3.76 -5.58
N SER A 216 -3.17 -2.82 -6.32
CA SER A 216 -1.77 -2.92 -6.74
C SER A 216 -0.77 -2.50 -5.66
N ILE A 217 -1.25 -1.91 -4.55
CA ILE A 217 -0.40 -1.50 -3.44
C ILE A 217 -0.17 -2.70 -2.51
N PRO A 218 1.09 -3.13 -2.30
CA PRO A 218 1.36 -4.30 -1.46
C PRO A 218 1.02 -4.05 0.01
N ALA A 219 0.44 -5.05 0.68
CA ALA A 219 0.22 -5.05 2.12
C ALA A 219 1.49 -4.75 2.92
N ALA A 220 2.61 -5.39 2.56
CA ALA A 220 3.90 -5.16 3.20
C ALA A 220 4.33 -3.69 3.19
N LEU A 221 4.09 -2.94 2.10
CA LEU A 221 4.40 -1.50 2.05
C LEU A 221 3.59 -0.72 3.08
N ILE A 222 2.30 -1.04 3.22
CA ILE A 222 1.40 -0.37 4.15
C ILE A 222 1.76 -0.71 5.60
N THR A 223 1.99 -2.00 5.87
CA THR A 223 2.46 -2.47 7.17
C THR A 223 3.76 -1.77 7.55
N ASP A 224 4.77 -1.81 6.70
CA ASP A 224 6.10 -1.27 7.01
C ASP A 224 6.10 0.27 7.13
N LEU A 225 5.26 0.97 6.37
CA LEU A 225 5.22 2.43 6.39
C LEU A 225 4.41 2.97 7.56
N PHE A 226 3.20 2.45 7.80
CA PHE A 226 2.25 3.04 8.75
C PHE A 226 2.14 2.30 10.07
N PHE A 227 2.32 0.97 10.08
CA PHE A 227 1.99 0.16 11.25
C PHE A 227 3.22 -0.36 11.99
N ARG A 228 4.31 -0.69 11.28
CA ARG A 228 5.58 -1.14 11.85
C ARG A 228 6.15 -0.19 12.91
N PRO A 229 6.06 1.16 12.78
CA PRO A 229 6.48 2.07 13.84
C PRO A 229 5.66 1.98 15.13
N VAL A 230 4.47 1.36 15.09
CA VAL A 230 3.54 1.23 16.22
C VAL A 230 3.57 -0.18 16.81
N ILE A 231 3.50 -1.21 15.96
CA ILE A 231 3.34 -2.60 16.37
C ILE A 231 4.67 -3.37 16.47
N GLY A 232 5.79 -2.76 16.02
CA GLY A 232 7.09 -3.44 15.98
C GLY A 232 7.04 -4.68 15.09
N ASP A 233 7.58 -5.79 15.59
CA ASP A 233 7.68 -7.04 14.83
C ASP A 233 6.40 -7.90 14.88
N ALA A 234 5.31 -7.40 15.47
CA ALA A 234 4.03 -8.10 15.49
C ALA A 234 3.49 -8.38 14.08
N ASP A 235 2.79 -9.50 13.92
CA ASP A 235 2.18 -9.90 12.66
C ASP A 235 0.90 -9.10 12.40
N MET A 236 0.86 -8.40 11.26
CA MET A 236 -0.27 -7.55 10.90
C MET A 236 -1.54 -8.37 10.65
N SER A 237 -1.41 -9.56 10.07
CA SER A 237 -2.56 -10.42 9.77
C SER A 237 -3.19 -10.94 11.06
N GLU A 238 -2.37 -11.37 12.02
CA GLU A 238 -2.86 -11.78 13.35
C GLU A 238 -3.60 -10.64 14.05
N LEU A 239 -3.01 -9.42 14.07
CA LEU A 239 -3.66 -8.24 14.65
C LEU A 239 -5.00 -7.91 13.96
N LEU A 240 -5.07 -8.00 12.64
CA LEU A 240 -6.31 -7.75 11.89
C LEU A 240 -7.40 -8.76 12.28
N VAL A 241 -7.03 -10.03 12.46
CA VAL A 241 -7.95 -11.09 12.91
C VAL A 241 -8.43 -10.82 14.33
N GLU A 242 -7.53 -10.47 15.24
CA GLU A 242 -7.88 -10.07 16.61
C GLU A 242 -8.83 -8.87 16.58
N MET A 243 -8.51 -7.81 15.84
CA MET A 243 -9.38 -6.64 15.72
C MET A 243 -10.75 -7.00 15.15
N LEU A 244 -10.84 -7.96 14.20
CA LEU A 244 -12.10 -8.38 13.59
C LEU A 244 -13.00 -9.15 14.56
N PHE A 245 -12.44 -10.04 15.40
CA PHE A 245 -13.24 -10.94 16.24
C PHE A 245 -13.26 -10.59 17.73
N GLU A 246 -12.23 -9.92 18.26
CA GLU A 246 -12.12 -9.56 19.67
C GLU A 246 -12.66 -8.13 19.93
N VAL A 247 -12.98 -7.85 21.21
CA VAL A 247 -13.42 -6.53 21.69
C VAL A 247 -12.23 -5.62 22.03
N THR A 248 -11.01 -6.17 22.10
CA THR A 248 -9.79 -5.41 22.40
C THR A 248 -9.41 -4.51 21.22
N GLY A 249 -9.46 -3.20 21.43
CA GLY A 249 -9.07 -2.20 20.44
C GLY A 249 -7.57 -2.23 20.12
N TRP A 250 -7.20 -1.48 19.08
CA TRP A 250 -5.81 -1.25 18.65
C TRP A 250 -4.89 -0.94 19.84
N PRO A 251 -3.68 -1.55 19.94
CA PRO A 251 -2.74 -1.25 21.01
C PRO A 251 -2.38 0.24 20.97
N GLN A 252 -2.81 0.97 21.99
CA GLN A 252 -2.47 2.39 22.12
C GLN A 252 -0.98 2.48 22.45
N ALA A 253 -0.24 3.26 21.65
CA ALA A 253 1.14 3.57 21.98
C ALA A 253 1.20 4.27 23.36
N PRO A 254 2.23 3.99 24.17
CA PRO A 254 2.44 4.68 25.45
C PRO A 254 2.62 6.19 25.27
#